data_AF-A0A973NP03-F1
#
_entry.id   AF-A0A973NP03-F1
#
_cell.length_a   1.000
_cell.length_b   1.000
_cell.length_c   1.000
_cell.angle_alpha   90.00
_cell.angle_beta   90.00
_cell.angle_gamma   90.00
#
_symmetry.space_group_name_H-M   'P 1'
#
loop_
_entity.id
_entity.type
_entity.pdbx_description
1 polymer ?
#
loop_
_entity_poly.entity_id
_entity_poly.type
_entity_poly.pdbx_seq_one_letter_code
_entity_poly.pdbx_strand_id
1 'polypeptide(L)' 'MPKSSDQPKTCPLCGRAERQEHAPFCSRGCKDRDLLKWLGEGYRIPGPPADPERVDSGEGEG' A
#
# COMPACT_ATOMS: atom_id res chain seq x y z
N MET A 1 -7.87 13.51 14.78
CA MET A 1 -6.95 12.71 13.95
C MET A 1 -5.83 13.64 13.47
N PRO A 2 -4.54 13.36 13.70
CA PRO A 2 -3.47 14.21 13.17
C PRO A 2 -3.50 14.18 11.64
N LYS A 3 -3.69 15.35 11.02
CA LYS A 3 -3.69 15.54 9.56
C LYS A 3 -2.26 15.43 9.04
N SER A 4 -2.10 14.63 7.99
CA SER A 4 -0.90 13.91 7.60
C SER A 4 0.11 14.73 6.78
N SER A 5 0.53 15.90 7.27
CA SER A 5 1.38 16.82 6.47
C SER A 5 2.79 17.05 7.03
N ASP A 6 3.08 16.67 8.28
CA ASP A 6 4.37 16.94 8.96
C ASP A 6 4.99 15.68 9.60
N GLN A 7 4.62 14.47 9.15
CA GLN A 7 5.24 13.26 9.70
C GLN A 7 6.63 13.05 9.10
N PRO A 8 7.67 12.78 9.93
CA PRO A 8 9.01 12.48 9.43
C PRO A 8 8.92 11.29 8.46
N LYS A 9 9.50 11.43 7.27
CA LYS A 9 9.38 10.40 6.23
C LYS A 9 10.19 9.16 6.60
N THR A 10 9.50 8.18 7.15
CA THR A 10 10.03 6.88 7.52
C THR A 10 9.66 5.81 6.51
N CYS A 11 10.54 4.83 6.33
CA CYS A 11 10.30 3.64 5.52
C CYS A 11 9.05 2.90 5.99
N PRO A 12 8.03 2.72 5.12
CA PRO A 12 6.76 2.12 5.52
C PRO A 12 6.87 0.63 5.89
N LEU A 13 8.01 -0.02 5.57
CA LEU A 13 8.20 -1.44 5.85
C LEU A 13 9.00 -1.73 7.11
N CYS A 14 9.74 -0.76 7.66
CA CYS A 14 10.61 -1.01 8.81
C CYS A 14 10.82 0.20 9.75
N GLY A 15 10.24 1.37 9.45
CA GLY A 15 10.27 2.55 10.30
C GLY A 15 11.59 3.34 10.32
N ARG A 16 12.65 2.87 9.65
CA ARG A 16 13.91 3.62 9.52
C ARG A 16 13.73 4.86 8.65
N ALA A 17 14.60 5.87 8.82
CA ALA A 17 14.63 7.04 7.95
C ALA A 17 14.71 6.63 6.46
N GLU A 18 13.93 7.27 5.60
CA GLU A 18 14.05 7.05 4.15
C GLU A 18 15.41 7.54 3.64
N ARG A 19 15.90 6.94 2.56
CA ARG A 19 17.04 7.49 1.79
C ARG A 19 16.51 8.04 0.48
N GLN A 20 17.01 9.20 0.07
CA GLN A 20 16.57 9.88 -1.16
C GLN A 20 16.68 8.98 -2.41
N GLU A 21 17.73 8.17 -2.52
CA GLU A 21 17.95 7.21 -3.62
C GLU A 21 16.94 6.05 -3.65
N HIS A 22 16.21 5.82 -2.56
CA HIS A 22 15.28 4.71 -2.39
C HIS A 22 13.89 5.14 -1.92
N ALA A 23 13.63 6.44 -1.86
CA ALA A 23 12.38 6.98 -1.32
C ALA A 23 11.17 6.33 -2.03
N PRO A 24 10.15 5.88 -1.28
CA PRO A 24 9.88 6.13 0.15
C PRO A 24 10.55 5.15 1.15
N PHE A 25 11.54 4.36 0.73
CA PHE A 25 12.16 3.31 1.54
C PHE A 25 13.55 3.70 2.06
N CYS A 26 14.06 2.94 3.05
CA CYS A 26 15.41 3.15 3.58
C CYS A 26 16.53 2.49 2.74
N SER A 27 16.19 1.46 1.94
CA SER A 27 17.16 0.64 1.21
C SER A 27 16.53 -0.09 0.01
N ARG A 28 17.37 -0.50 -0.95
CA ARG A 28 16.96 -1.42 -2.04
C ARG A 28 16.27 -2.68 -1.51
N GLY A 29 16.79 -3.30 -0.45
CA GLY A 29 16.17 -4.49 0.13
C GLY A 29 14.73 -4.27 0.66
N CYS A 30 14.42 -3.08 1.18
CA CYS A 30 13.03 -2.75 1.53
C CYS A 30 12.17 -2.56 0.26
N LYS A 31 12.68 -1.88 -0.77
CA LYS A 31 11.99 -1.73 -2.06
C LYS A 31 11.67 -3.09 -2.70
N ASP A 32 12.63 -4.00 -2.73
CA ASP A 32 12.45 -5.34 -3.33
C ASP A 32 11.43 -6.17 -2.53
N ARG A 33 11.43 -6.06 -1.20
CA ARG A 33 10.42 -6.72 -0.35
C ARG A 33 9.02 -6.18 -0.58
N ASP A 34 8.88 -4.88 -0.81
CA ASP A 34 7.61 -4.27 -1.18
C ASP A 34 7.08 -4.86 -2.49
N LEU A 35 7.96 -4.98 -3.49
CA LEU A 35 7.64 -5.57 -4.78
C LEU A 35 7.17 -7.02 -4.63
N LEU A 36 7.84 -7.82 -3.81
CA LEU A 36 7.41 -9.19 -3.54
C LEU A 36 6.03 -9.26 -2.87
N LYS A 37 5.70 -8.32 -1.98
CA LYS A 37 4.35 -8.23 -1.40
C LYS A 37 3.30 -7.88 -2.45
N TRP A 38 3.64 -6.99 -3.38
CA TRP A 38 2.78 -6.66 -4.52
C TRP A 38 2.51 -7.87 -5.40
N LEU A 39 3.56 -8.59 -5.79
CA LEU A 39 3.46 -9.77 -6.64
C LEU A 39 2.76 -10.95 -5.94
N GLY A 40 2.86 -11.02 -4.62
CA GLY A 40 2.26 -12.08 -3.80
C GLY A 40 0.87 -11.79 -3.26
N GLU A 41 0.12 -10.85 -3.84
CA GLU A 41 -1.24 -10.46 -3.39
C GLU A 41 -1.30 -10.04 -1.91
N GLY A 42 -0.19 -9.52 -1.39
CA GLY A 42 -0.03 -9.10 0.01
C GLY A 42 -0.71 -7.77 0.34
N TYR A 43 -1.13 -7.02 -0.69
CA TYR A 43 -1.94 -5.81 -0.56
C TYR A 43 -3.40 -6.15 -0.84
N ARG A 44 -4.25 -6.03 0.20
CA ARG A 44 -5.70 -6.25 0.09
C ARG A 44 -6.44 -5.12 0.75
N ILE A 45 -7.53 -4.69 0.11
CA ILE A 45 -8.45 -3.72 0.67
C ILE A 45 -9.64 -4.50 1.24
N PRO A 46 -9.94 -4.39 2.54
CA PRO A 46 -11.13 -5.03 3.10
C PRO A 46 -12.38 -4.43 2.45
N GLY A 47 -13.20 -5.29 1.84
CA GLY A 47 -14.50 -4.93 1.30
C GLY A 47 -15.63 -5.20 2.31
N PRO A 48 -16.83 -4.64 2.07
CA PRO A 48 -18.04 -5.11 2.75
C PRO A 48 -18.25 -6.61 2.48
N PRO A 49 -18.99 -7.32 3.35
CA PRO A 49 -19.32 -8.72 3.12
C PRO A 49 -19.97 -8.89 1.74
N ALA A 50 -19.56 -9.92 1.01
CA ALA A 50 -20.14 -10.24 -0.28
C ALA A 50 -21.62 -10.58 -0.10
N ASP A 51 -22.51 -9.79 -0.69
CA ASP A 51 -23.93 -10.07 -0.75
C ASP A 51 -24.19 -11.04 -1.91
N PRO A 52 -24.72 -12.26 -1.65
CA PRO A 52 -24.84 -13.30 -2.67
C PRO A 52 -25.89 -12.99 -3.75
N GLU A 53 -26.76 -11.99 -3.54
CA GLU A 53 -27.76 -11.55 -4.51
C GLU A 53 -27.30 -10.34 -5.33
N ARG A 54 -26.25 -9.63 -4.88
CA ARG A 54 -25.59 -8.57 -5.62
C ARG A 54 -24.53 -9.16 -6.56
N VAL A 55 -24.94 -9.56 -7.76
CA VAL A 55 -23.97 -9.69 -8.86
C VAL A 55 -23.43 -8.30 -9.19
N ASP A 56 -22.12 -8.12 -9.10
CA ASP A 56 -21.45 -6.88 -9.50
C ASP A 56 -21.50 -6.77 -11.02
N SER A 57 -22.57 -6.18 -11.55
CA SER A 57 -22.57 -5.63 -12.91
C SER A 57 -21.56 -4.50 -12.92
N GLY A 58 -20.34 -4.79 -13.39
CA GLY A 58 -19.31 -3.80 -13.63
C GLY A 58 -19.74 -2.82 -14.73
N GLU A 59 -20.58 -1.85 -14.40
CA GLU A 59 -20.71 -0.59 -15.13
C GLU A 59 -19.89 0.47 -14.38
N GLY A 60 -18.58 0.43 -14.61
CA GLY A 60 -17.74 1.61 -14.52
C GLY A 60 -17.74 2.27 -15.89
N GLU A 61 -18.72 3.13 -16.14
CA GLU A 61 -18.84 3.97 -17.32
C GLU A 61 -17.55 4.80 -17.54
N GLY A 62 -17.14 4.85 -18.80
CA GLY A 62 -16.31 5.88 -19.40
C GLY A 62 -16.92 6.26 -20.75
#